data_AF-A0A949H4Y8-F1
#
_entry.id   AF-A0A949H4Y8-F1
#
_cell.length_a   1.000
_cell.length_b   1.000
_cell.length_c   1.000
_cell.angle_alpha   90.00
_cell.angle_beta   90.00
_cell.angle_gamma   90.00
#
_symmetry.space_group_name_H-M   'P 1'
#
loop_
_entity.id
_entity.type
_entity.pdbx_description
1 polymer ?
#
loop_
_entity_poly.entity_id
_entity_poly.type
_entity_poly.pdbx_seq_one_letter_code
_entity_poly.pdbx_strand_id
1 'polypeptide(L)'
;QFTRAKPDNVALLEAARAEGRLDFMTGVRPVSLAPREMSIETRDGPGTLVCDRVIARLGATPARRFVESCGVAFASADKEAFPVLTSEFESSTPGVYVIGALAGYPLIKHCLNQGYDVIERILGNEELRPADEPILERKFGGLPGRRSVDEWLELMRTDIGIFNDLTALQLREFMLESDVRVFASGEAVIVRNDMGSSLFAILQGSAAVEVNASDPSVTVTLPQGDIFGEIGLISGRRRGATVRAAEDSILIEAPRSAVLKLMATAPAVKRRIDAVTAERMIKQIFGGTLSKADISAILAQCRLQSFKAGECLIREGETGYDIFVIRSGSVVAEKTIAGKEVFLSYVPAGSYVGEMALFDDGHRSATVRAAVAVEAIVLPGDTFRTLLDDRPDILRNVQEQVYSRRQVNGFIEAQKSSFGSVADMYSSVADFLVEQGIGEATDALLIDETLCIGCDHCETACAETHDGISRLDREAGRTYAHIHVPTSCRHCENPQCMKECPPNAIHRAPDGEVFIDETCIGCGACQRNCPYGVIQMETPPPKKPGLVSWLLFGMGPGPGQPPDSWIEKALGSGGAKDKVKQAVKCDMCRGVDGGPACVRACPTGAAIRVSPEDYLKVSGMGRATD
;
A
#
# COMPACT_ATOMS: atom_id res chain seq x y z
N GLN A 1 -35.39 -0.06 -28.26
CA GLN A 1 -35.69 -0.21 -26.83
C GLN A 1 -34.40 -0.06 -26.02
N PHE A 2 -34.41 0.71 -24.93
CA PHE A 2 -33.26 0.86 -24.03
C PHE A 2 -33.14 -0.35 -23.09
N THR A 3 -32.41 -1.38 -23.51
CA THR A 3 -32.34 -2.68 -22.79
C THR A 3 -31.57 -2.65 -21.47
N ARG A 4 -30.80 -1.58 -21.19
CA ARG A 4 -29.94 -1.46 -19.99
C ARG A 4 -30.11 -0.17 -19.19
N ALA A 5 -31.06 0.69 -19.58
CA ALA A 5 -31.29 1.96 -18.89
C ALA A 5 -32.25 1.77 -17.71
N LYS A 6 -32.04 2.51 -16.61
CA LYS A 6 -32.98 2.57 -15.50
C LYS A 6 -34.31 3.19 -15.97
N PRO A 7 -35.48 2.72 -15.51
CA PRO A 7 -36.79 3.23 -15.93
C PRO A 7 -36.90 4.76 -15.81
N ASP A 8 -36.43 5.35 -14.71
CA ASP A 8 -36.49 6.80 -14.49
C ASP A 8 -35.71 7.59 -15.54
N ASN A 9 -34.54 7.09 -15.97
CA ASN A 9 -33.75 7.73 -17.02
C ASN A 9 -34.45 7.66 -18.37
N VAL A 10 -35.14 6.55 -18.65
CA VAL A 10 -35.94 6.42 -19.89
C VAL A 10 -37.11 7.40 -19.87
N ALA A 11 -37.79 7.54 -18.73
CA ALA A 11 -38.87 8.52 -18.57
C ALA A 11 -38.39 9.96 -18.84
N LEU A 12 -37.21 10.34 -18.35
CA LEU A 12 -36.61 11.65 -18.62
C LEU A 12 -36.28 11.86 -20.11
N LEU A 13 -35.77 10.83 -20.81
CA LEU A 13 -35.49 10.91 -22.25
C LEU A 13 -36.76 11.08 -23.07
N GLU A 14 -37.81 10.31 -22.76
CA GLU A 14 -39.10 10.42 -23.43
C GLU A 14 -39.78 11.77 -23.16
N ALA A 15 -39.67 12.30 -21.93
CA ALA A 15 -40.16 13.64 -21.61
C ALA A 15 -39.43 14.72 -22.42
N ALA A 16 -38.11 14.65 -22.51
CA ALA A 16 -37.32 15.57 -23.34
C ALA A 16 -37.69 15.48 -24.83
N ARG A 17 -38.08 14.30 -25.31
CA ARG A 17 -38.59 14.11 -26.68
C ARG A 17 -39.98 14.72 -26.88
N ALA A 18 -40.89 14.51 -25.94
CA ALA A 18 -42.21 15.13 -25.98
C ALA A 18 -42.13 16.67 -25.97
N GLU A 19 -41.12 17.22 -25.28
CA GLU A 19 -40.83 18.66 -25.24
C GLU A 19 -40.05 19.16 -26.47
N GLY A 20 -39.71 18.29 -27.42
CA GLY A 20 -38.95 18.64 -28.63
C GLY A 20 -37.49 19.04 -28.37
N ARG A 21 -36.97 18.79 -27.17
CA ARG A 21 -35.58 19.10 -26.78
C ARG A 21 -34.57 18.04 -27.24
N LEU A 22 -35.03 16.82 -27.49
CA LEU A 22 -34.19 15.68 -27.85
C LEU A 22 -34.95 14.76 -28.81
N ASP A 23 -34.31 14.30 -29.89
CA ASP A 23 -34.80 13.16 -30.65
C ASP A 23 -33.77 12.03 -30.59
N PHE A 24 -34.24 10.78 -30.59
CA PHE A 24 -33.37 9.62 -30.52
C PHE A 24 -33.91 8.43 -31.30
N MET A 25 -33.00 7.65 -31.86
CA MET A 25 -33.30 6.40 -32.57
C MET A 25 -32.73 5.21 -31.78
N THR A 26 -33.41 4.07 -31.81
CA THR A 26 -32.93 2.84 -31.17
C THR A 26 -32.89 1.69 -32.17
N GLY A 27 -31.96 0.75 -32.01
CA GLY A 27 -31.80 -0.36 -32.96
C GLY A 27 -31.21 0.06 -34.30
N VAL A 28 -30.44 1.15 -34.30
CA VAL A 28 -29.73 1.68 -35.47
C VAL A 28 -28.24 1.32 -35.35
N ARG A 29 -27.63 0.93 -36.47
CA ARG A 29 -26.19 0.65 -36.56
C ARG A 29 -25.50 1.70 -37.43
N PRO A 30 -24.47 2.41 -36.94
CA PRO A 30 -23.67 3.29 -37.79
C PRO A 30 -22.82 2.46 -38.77
N VAL A 31 -22.75 2.89 -40.03
CA VAL A 31 -22.04 2.21 -41.13
C VAL A 31 -20.78 2.99 -41.54
N SER A 32 -20.93 4.27 -41.86
CA SER A 32 -19.82 5.14 -42.27
C SER A 32 -20.10 6.60 -41.94
N LEU A 33 -19.03 7.39 -41.87
CA LEU A 33 -19.07 8.84 -41.63
C LEU A 33 -18.50 9.58 -42.85
N ALA A 34 -19.21 10.61 -43.27
CA ALA A 34 -18.83 11.56 -44.31
C ALA A 34 -18.97 12.99 -43.76
N PRO A 35 -18.42 14.02 -44.42
CA PRO A 35 -18.61 15.41 -43.99
C PRO A 35 -20.10 15.75 -43.85
N ARG A 36 -20.51 16.09 -42.61
CA ARG A 36 -21.89 16.45 -42.22
C ARG A 36 -22.93 15.32 -42.31
N GLU A 37 -22.53 14.09 -42.62
CA GLU A 37 -23.46 12.98 -42.84
C GLU A 37 -22.95 11.67 -42.23
N MET A 38 -23.85 10.92 -41.60
CA MET A 38 -23.60 9.56 -41.11
C MET A 38 -24.53 8.59 -41.82
N SER A 39 -23.95 7.60 -42.50
CA SER A 39 -24.71 6.48 -43.04
C SER A 39 -25.04 5.50 -41.91
N ILE A 40 -26.30 5.13 -41.80
CA ILE A 40 -26.83 4.24 -40.78
C ILE A 40 -27.61 3.09 -41.41
N GLU A 41 -27.68 1.99 -40.70
CA GLU A 41 -28.53 0.85 -41.01
C GLU A 41 -29.64 0.78 -39.97
N THR A 42 -30.89 0.80 -40.45
CA THR A 42 -32.09 0.69 -39.62
C THR A 42 -32.83 -0.61 -39.92
N ARG A 43 -33.87 -0.92 -39.15
CA ARG A 43 -34.74 -2.07 -39.43
C ARG A 43 -35.44 -1.96 -40.79
N ASP A 44 -35.65 -0.74 -41.28
CA ASP A 44 -36.38 -0.46 -42.52
C ASP A 44 -35.43 -0.26 -43.72
N GLY A 45 -34.12 -0.48 -43.53
CA GLY A 45 -33.08 -0.36 -44.55
C GLY A 45 -32.01 0.70 -44.25
N PRO A 46 -31.11 0.97 -45.21
CA PRO A 46 -30.08 1.98 -45.08
C PRO A 46 -30.68 3.39 -45.04
N GLY A 47 -30.08 4.28 -44.27
CA GLY A 47 -30.48 5.67 -44.14
C GLY A 47 -29.28 6.59 -43.91
N THR A 48 -29.54 7.89 -43.91
CA THR A 48 -28.52 8.93 -43.68
C THR A 48 -29.01 9.90 -42.62
N LEU A 49 -28.14 10.23 -41.67
CA LEU A 49 -28.37 11.28 -40.69
C LEU A 49 -27.46 12.47 -41.00
N VAL A 50 -28.02 13.67 -41.00
CA VAL A 50 -27.21 14.89 -40.98
C VAL A 50 -26.67 15.06 -39.57
N CYS A 51 -25.35 15.21 -39.44
CA CYS A 51 -24.70 15.35 -38.15
C CYS A 51 -23.60 16.41 -38.20
N ASP A 52 -23.75 17.46 -37.39
CA ASP A 52 -22.71 18.47 -37.19
C ASP A 52 -21.64 18.03 -36.17
N ARG A 53 -22.02 17.12 -35.25
CA ARG A 53 -21.14 16.60 -34.20
C ARG A 53 -21.40 15.11 -33.95
N VAL A 54 -20.34 14.36 -33.72
CA VAL A 54 -20.39 12.94 -33.36
C VAL A 54 -19.84 12.75 -31.96
N ILE A 55 -20.64 12.13 -31.08
CA ILE A 55 -20.20 11.73 -29.74
C ILE A 55 -20.24 10.21 -29.69
N ALA A 56 -19.07 9.58 -29.57
CA ALA A 56 -18.94 8.12 -29.54
C ALA A 56 -18.58 7.65 -28.12
N ARG A 57 -19.38 6.73 -27.56
CA ARG A 57 -19.04 6.04 -26.32
C ARG A 57 -18.34 4.72 -26.65
N LEU A 58 -17.02 4.68 -26.44
CA LEU A 58 -16.18 3.55 -26.83
C LEU A 58 -15.99 2.47 -25.75
N GLY A 59 -16.57 2.67 -24.55
CA GLY A 59 -16.31 1.80 -23.39
C GLY A 59 -15.00 2.16 -22.68
N ALA A 60 -14.56 1.33 -21.74
CA ALA A 60 -13.41 1.63 -20.88
C ALA A 60 -12.05 1.45 -21.60
N THR A 61 -11.96 0.51 -22.54
CA THR A 61 -10.71 0.14 -23.23
C THR A 61 -10.97 -0.14 -24.71
N PRO A 62 -11.06 0.90 -25.56
CA PRO A 62 -11.17 0.70 -27.00
C PRO A 62 -9.90 0.08 -27.59
N ALA A 63 -10.05 -0.63 -28.71
CA ALA A 63 -8.90 -1.18 -29.41
C ALA A 63 -8.01 -0.05 -29.95
N ARG A 64 -6.71 -0.05 -29.61
CA ARG A 64 -5.75 0.97 -30.03
C ARG A 64 -5.75 1.22 -31.54
N ARG A 65 -5.79 0.16 -32.36
CA ARG A 65 -5.86 0.27 -33.83
C ARG A 65 -7.04 1.11 -34.32
N PHE A 66 -8.18 1.04 -33.62
CA PHE A 66 -9.34 1.86 -33.96
C PHE A 66 -9.08 3.34 -33.66
N VAL A 67 -8.51 3.66 -32.49
CA VAL A 67 -8.17 5.03 -32.11
C VAL A 67 -7.10 5.62 -33.04
N GLU A 68 -6.08 4.85 -33.40
CA GLU A 68 -5.07 5.23 -34.39
C GLU A 68 -5.68 5.46 -35.79
N SER A 69 -6.71 4.69 -36.17
CA SER A 69 -7.42 4.92 -37.44
C SER A 69 -8.20 6.24 -37.48
N CYS A 70 -8.45 6.86 -36.31
CA CYS A 70 -8.99 8.22 -36.20
C CYS A 70 -7.90 9.31 -36.28
N GLY A 71 -6.64 8.94 -36.58
CA GLY A 71 -5.50 9.86 -36.66
C GLY A 71 -4.87 10.23 -35.32
N VAL A 72 -5.38 9.66 -34.23
CA VAL A 72 -4.94 9.96 -32.87
C VAL A 72 -3.59 9.27 -32.58
N ALA A 73 -2.58 10.06 -32.27
CA ALA A 73 -1.26 9.64 -31.87
C ALA A 73 -1.23 9.25 -30.38
N PHE A 74 -0.29 8.41 -30.02
CA PHE A 74 -0.09 7.89 -28.66
C PHE A 74 1.28 8.30 -28.14
N ALA A 75 1.38 8.49 -26.82
CA ALA A 75 2.61 8.94 -26.18
C ALA A 75 3.80 7.99 -26.40
N SER A 76 3.54 6.70 -26.65
CA SER A 76 4.58 5.73 -27.01
C SER A 76 4.04 4.53 -27.81
N ALA A 77 4.95 3.66 -28.24
CA ALA A 77 4.64 2.38 -28.87
C ALA A 77 4.10 1.31 -27.90
N ASP A 78 4.09 1.58 -26.58
CA ASP A 78 3.58 0.65 -25.57
C ASP A 78 2.07 0.40 -25.77
N LYS A 79 1.62 -0.85 -25.67
CA LYS A 79 0.22 -1.21 -25.91
C LYS A 79 -0.74 -0.50 -24.95
N GLU A 80 -0.26 -0.14 -23.77
CA GLU A 80 -1.00 0.53 -22.71
C GLU A 80 -0.81 2.05 -22.70
N ALA A 81 -0.11 2.62 -23.71
CA ALA A 81 0.07 4.06 -23.82
C ALA A 81 -1.27 4.77 -24.00
N PHE A 82 -1.37 5.98 -23.45
CA PHE A 82 -2.51 6.88 -23.67
C PHE A 82 -2.32 7.73 -24.93
N PRO A 83 -3.43 8.23 -25.51
CA PRO A 83 -3.40 9.24 -26.55
C PRO A 83 -2.59 10.48 -26.14
N VAL A 84 -1.94 11.13 -27.10
CA VAL A 84 -1.37 12.47 -26.90
C VAL A 84 -2.53 13.47 -26.94
N LEU A 85 -2.78 14.12 -25.80
CA LEU A 85 -3.85 15.09 -25.62
C LEU A 85 -3.28 16.43 -25.13
N THR A 86 -3.93 17.53 -25.51
CA THR A 86 -3.72 18.84 -24.88
C THR A 86 -4.37 18.88 -23.49
N SER A 87 -4.13 19.98 -22.76
CA SER A 87 -4.80 20.29 -21.49
C SER A 87 -6.32 20.37 -21.62
N GLU A 88 -6.83 20.68 -22.81
CA GLU A 88 -8.25 20.78 -23.14
C GLU A 88 -8.81 19.47 -23.73
N PHE A 89 -8.08 18.36 -23.58
CA PHE A 89 -8.47 17.02 -24.02
C PHE A 89 -8.54 16.85 -25.55
N GLU A 90 -8.01 17.80 -26.32
CA GLU A 90 -7.94 17.68 -27.77
C GLU A 90 -6.78 16.74 -28.15
N SER A 91 -7.05 15.80 -29.04
CA SER A 91 -6.04 14.85 -29.50
C SER A 91 -5.12 15.45 -30.56
N SER A 92 -4.12 14.68 -30.98
CA SER A 92 -3.28 15.05 -32.14
C SER A 92 -4.06 15.23 -33.45
N THR A 93 -5.32 14.78 -33.51
CA THR A 93 -6.24 15.09 -34.60
C THR A 93 -7.10 16.30 -34.19
N PRO A 94 -6.98 17.45 -34.89
CA PRO A 94 -7.80 18.62 -34.61
C PRO A 94 -9.31 18.30 -34.66
N GLY A 95 -10.05 18.79 -33.69
CA GLY A 95 -11.49 18.58 -33.54
C GLY A 95 -11.88 17.23 -32.92
N VAL A 96 -10.92 16.36 -32.59
CA VAL A 96 -11.17 15.09 -31.90
C VAL A 96 -10.76 15.23 -30.45
N TYR A 97 -11.75 15.22 -29.55
CA TYR A 97 -11.56 15.32 -28.11
C TYR A 97 -11.74 13.96 -27.44
N VAL A 98 -10.87 13.63 -26.49
CA VAL A 98 -10.86 12.33 -25.80
C VAL A 98 -10.95 12.54 -24.30
N ILE A 99 -11.99 11.99 -23.67
CA ILE A 99 -12.24 12.14 -22.23
C ILE A 99 -12.44 10.79 -21.54
N GLY A 100 -12.36 10.81 -20.21
CA GLY A 100 -12.57 9.67 -19.33
C GLY A 100 -11.43 8.67 -19.33
N ALA A 101 -11.75 7.37 -19.21
CA ALA A 101 -10.73 6.33 -18.99
C ALA A 101 -9.68 6.27 -20.11
N LEU A 102 -10.08 6.53 -21.38
CA LEU A 102 -9.15 6.59 -22.50
C LEU A 102 -8.19 7.79 -22.43
N ALA A 103 -8.59 8.87 -21.74
CA ALA A 103 -7.73 10.02 -21.44
C ALA A 103 -6.87 9.82 -20.19
N GLY A 104 -6.98 8.66 -19.52
CA GLY A 104 -6.26 8.33 -18.28
C GLY A 104 -7.07 8.51 -17.00
N TYR A 105 -8.34 8.95 -17.05
CA TYR A 105 -9.15 9.27 -15.87
C TYR A 105 -10.35 8.32 -15.71
N PRO A 106 -10.31 7.31 -14.83
CA PRO A 106 -11.39 6.32 -14.74
C PRO A 106 -12.59 6.78 -13.88
N LEU A 107 -12.49 7.89 -13.14
CA LEU A 107 -13.53 8.30 -12.19
C LEU A 107 -14.65 9.11 -12.84
N ILE A 108 -15.89 8.65 -12.66
CA ILE A 108 -17.09 9.25 -13.28
C ILE A 108 -17.25 10.75 -13.02
N LYS A 109 -16.91 11.22 -11.81
CA LYS A 109 -16.98 12.65 -11.46
C LYS A 109 -15.99 13.47 -12.28
N HIS A 110 -14.78 12.98 -12.46
CA HIS A 110 -13.78 13.64 -13.31
C HIS A 110 -14.21 13.61 -14.77
N CYS A 111 -14.73 12.47 -15.28
CA CYS A 111 -15.23 12.38 -16.65
C CYS A 111 -16.36 13.39 -16.94
N LEU A 112 -17.25 13.65 -15.97
CA LEU A 112 -18.33 14.62 -16.13
C LEU A 112 -17.78 16.05 -16.27
N ASN A 113 -16.81 16.42 -15.43
CA ASN A 113 -16.14 17.72 -15.52
C ASN A 113 -15.38 17.84 -16.84
N GLN A 114 -14.63 16.82 -17.25
CA GLN A 114 -13.94 16.81 -18.55
C GLN A 114 -14.90 17.00 -19.72
N GLY A 115 -16.06 16.34 -19.68
CA GLY A 115 -17.10 16.50 -20.69
C GLY A 115 -17.63 17.94 -20.75
N TYR A 116 -17.82 18.57 -19.59
CA TYR A 116 -18.18 19.99 -19.51
C TYR A 116 -17.09 20.88 -20.09
N ASP A 117 -15.84 20.69 -19.68
CA ASP A 117 -14.69 21.48 -20.11
C ASP A 117 -14.51 21.44 -21.63
N VAL A 118 -14.59 20.24 -22.22
CA VAL A 118 -14.53 20.04 -23.67
C VAL A 118 -15.70 20.75 -24.38
N ILE A 119 -16.92 20.64 -23.84
CA ILE A 119 -18.09 21.28 -24.46
C ILE A 119 -17.93 22.81 -24.48
N GLU A 120 -17.55 23.41 -23.35
CA GLU A 120 -17.31 24.84 -23.23
C GLU A 120 -16.20 25.30 -24.18
N ARG A 121 -15.10 24.55 -24.27
CA ARG A 121 -14.01 24.82 -25.21
C ARG A 121 -14.49 24.83 -26.66
N ILE A 122 -15.27 23.82 -27.06
CA ILE A 122 -15.85 23.76 -28.41
C ILE A 122 -16.82 24.93 -28.66
N LEU A 123 -17.48 25.45 -27.63
CA LEU A 123 -18.34 26.64 -27.72
C LEU A 123 -17.55 27.96 -27.75
N GLY A 124 -16.22 27.91 -27.70
CA GLY A 124 -15.34 29.08 -27.78
C GLY A 124 -15.01 29.72 -26.43
N ASN A 125 -15.32 29.05 -25.32
CA ASN A 125 -14.92 29.51 -24.00
C ASN A 125 -13.44 29.15 -23.75
N GLU A 126 -12.54 30.09 -24.01
CA GLU A 126 -11.09 29.91 -23.82
C GLU A 126 -10.62 30.28 -22.41
N GLU A 127 -11.47 30.89 -21.59
CA GLU A 127 -11.15 31.32 -20.22
C GLU A 127 -11.43 30.24 -19.18
N LEU A 128 -12.12 29.15 -19.57
CA LEU A 128 -12.47 28.08 -18.65
C LEU A 128 -11.22 27.38 -18.15
N ARG A 129 -10.99 27.51 -16.84
CA ARG A 129 -9.94 26.77 -16.15
C ARG A 129 -10.45 25.38 -15.77
N PRO A 130 -9.60 24.34 -15.88
CA PRO A 130 -9.92 23.02 -15.37
C PRO A 130 -10.41 23.06 -13.92
N ALA A 131 -11.37 22.20 -13.57
CA ALA A 131 -11.96 22.19 -12.23
C ALA A 131 -10.94 21.92 -11.10
N ASP A 132 -9.80 21.30 -11.41
CA ASP A 132 -8.69 21.03 -10.50
C ASP A 132 -7.69 22.20 -10.37
N GLU A 133 -7.72 23.17 -11.29
CA GLU A 133 -6.79 24.30 -11.35
C GLU A 133 -6.68 25.07 -10.02
N PRO A 134 -7.79 25.47 -9.35
CA PRO A 134 -7.70 26.23 -8.11
C PRO A 134 -7.10 25.42 -6.94
N ILE A 135 -7.15 24.09 -7.02
CA ILE A 135 -6.55 23.20 -6.01
C ILE A 135 -5.04 23.15 -6.24
N LEU A 136 -4.61 22.98 -7.48
CA LEU A 136 -3.19 22.96 -7.85
C LEU A 136 -2.53 24.32 -7.64
N GLU A 137 -3.19 25.43 -8.00
CA GLU A 137 -2.71 26.80 -7.70
C GLU A 137 -2.43 26.97 -6.20
N ARG A 138 -3.30 26.46 -5.34
CA ARG A 138 -3.11 26.53 -3.88
C ARG A 138 -1.93 25.68 -3.42
N LYS A 139 -1.76 24.46 -3.95
CA LYS A 139 -0.62 23.58 -3.64
C LYS A 139 0.70 24.22 -4.08
N PHE A 140 0.73 24.85 -5.24
CA PHE A 140 1.95 25.41 -5.82
C PHE A 140 2.23 26.85 -5.37
N GLY A 141 1.26 27.54 -4.77
CA GLY A 141 1.38 28.94 -4.37
C GLY A 141 2.49 29.22 -3.36
N GLY A 142 2.94 28.21 -2.60
CA GLY A 142 4.09 28.30 -1.68
C GLY A 142 5.46 28.15 -2.35
N LEU A 143 5.52 27.84 -3.65
CA LEU A 143 6.76 27.56 -4.36
C LEU A 143 7.41 28.83 -4.94
N PRO A 144 8.76 28.89 -5.00
CA PRO A 144 9.47 30.05 -5.54
C PRO A 144 9.30 30.20 -7.06
N GLY A 145 9.28 31.44 -7.55
CA GLY A 145 9.32 31.74 -8.99
C GLY A 145 8.00 32.13 -9.65
N ARG A 146 6.87 32.15 -8.91
CA ARG A 146 5.55 32.61 -9.39
C ARG A 146 5.13 32.03 -10.76
N ARG A 147 5.34 30.73 -10.94
CA ARG A 147 4.97 30.01 -12.16
C ARG A 147 3.48 29.67 -12.20
N SER A 148 2.92 29.50 -13.39
CA SER A 148 1.58 28.92 -13.56
C SER A 148 1.55 27.43 -13.18
N VAL A 149 0.35 26.86 -13.05
CA VAL A 149 0.18 25.42 -12.79
C VAL A 149 0.83 24.59 -13.91
N ASP A 150 0.58 24.96 -15.18
CA ASP A 150 1.13 24.23 -16.32
C ASP A 150 2.67 24.33 -16.41
N GLU A 151 3.24 25.50 -16.09
CA GLU A 151 4.70 25.66 -16.02
C GLU A 151 5.33 24.78 -14.94
N TRP A 152 4.67 24.65 -13.78
CA TRP A 152 5.12 23.74 -12.73
C TRP A 152 5.02 22.28 -13.13
N LEU A 153 3.89 21.88 -13.71
CA LEU A 153 3.67 20.50 -14.16
C LEU A 153 4.68 20.12 -15.24
N GLU A 154 4.98 21.02 -16.17
CA GLU A 154 5.96 20.76 -17.23
C GLU A 154 7.38 20.65 -16.69
N LEU A 155 7.73 21.46 -15.68
CA LEU A 155 9.02 21.35 -14.98
C LEU A 155 9.10 20.00 -14.24
N MET A 156 8.06 19.59 -13.52
CA MET A 156 7.98 18.30 -12.85
C MET A 156 8.11 17.13 -13.84
N ARG A 157 7.42 17.22 -14.98
CA ARG A 157 7.44 16.20 -16.04
C ARG A 157 8.82 16.07 -16.68
N THR A 158 9.56 17.16 -16.82
CA THR A 158 10.86 17.19 -17.50
C THR A 158 12.02 16.84 -16.56
N ASP A 159 11.95 17.30 -15.32
CA ASP A 159 13.08 17.25 -14.38
C ASP A 159 13.05 16.00 -13.49
N ILE A 160 11.89 15.36 -13.31
CA ILE A 160 11.76 14.16 -12.47
C ILE A 160 11.72 12.91 -13.35
N GLY A 161 12.74 12.07 -13.23
CA GLY A 161 12.95 10.94 -14.14
C GLY A 161 11.81 9.92 -14.20
N ILE A 162 11.02 9.78 -13.13
CA ILE A 162 9.83 8.90 -13.12
C ILE A 162 8.60 9.52 -13.78
N PHE A 163 8.57 10.84 -14.04
CA PHE A 163 7.44 11.55 -14.64
C PHE A 163 7.61 11.86 -16.14
N ASN A 164 8.81 11.67 -16.70
CA ASN A 164 9.11 11.96 -18.11
C ASN A 164 8.12 11.35 -19.11
N ASP A 165 7.60 10.17 -18.81
CA ASP A 165 6.70 9.42 -19.69
C ASP A 165 5.21 9.67 -19.38
N LEU A 166 4.88 10.55 -18.44
CA LEU A 166 3.51 10.88 -18.07
C LEU A 166 2.94 11.99 -18.97
N THR A 167 1.63 11.90 -19.24
CA THR A 167 0.90 13.04 -19.81
C THR A 167 0.66 14.11 -18.75
N ALA A 168 0.45 15.36 -19.17
CA ALA A 168 0.09 16.46 -18.27
C ALA A 168 -1.13 16.09 -17.40
N LEU A 169 -2.11 15.43 -18.01
CA LEU A 169 -3.31 14.91 -17.38
C LEU A 169 -2.97 13.88 -16.28
N GLN A 170 -2.17 12.85 -16.56
CA GLN A 170 -1.77 11.88 -15.51
C GLN A 170 -1.03 12.54 -14.35
N LEU A 171 -0.18 13.53 -14.65
CA LEU A 171 0.56 14.26 -13.62
C LEU A 171 -0.36 15.15 -12.77
N ARG A 172 -1.36 15.80 -13.36
CA ARG A 172 -2.38 16.57 -12.62
C ARG A 172 -3.13 15.69 -11.63
N GLU A 173 -3.58 14.51 -12.06
CA GLU A 173 -4.24 13.55 -11.17
C GLU A 173 -3.33 13.13 -10.02
N PHE A 174 -2.08 12.81 -10.32
CA PHE A 174 -1.10 12.45 -9.30
C PHE A 174 -0.86 13.58 -8.28
N MET A 175 -0.78 14.83 -8.74
CA MET A 175 -0.58 16.00 -7.89
C MET A 175 -1.81 16.42 -7.09
N LEU A 176 -3.02 15.98 -7.46
CA LEU A 176 -4.19 16.15 -6.61
C LEU A 176 -4.07 15.36 -5.31
N GLU A 177 -3.47 14.17 -5.37
CA GLU A 177 -3.25 13.29 -4.21
C GLU A 177 -1.87 13.49 -3.53
N SER A 178 -0.95 14.25 -4.16
CA SER A 178 0.41 14.48 -3.67
C SER A 178 0.63 15.92 -3.22
N ASP A 179 1.54 16.15 -2.29
CA ASP A 179 1.90 17.50 -1.82
C ASP A 179 3.28 17.91 -2.30
N VAL A 180 3.53 19.22 -2.36
CA VAL A 180 4.83 19.77 -2.73
C VAL A 180 5.26 20.76 -1.66
N ARG A 181 6.52 20.64 -1.22
CA ARG A 181 7.04 21.42 -0.11
C ARG A 181 8.49 21.82 -0.34
N VAL A 182 8.84 22.99 0.18
CA VAL A 182 10.22 23.48 0.26
C VAL A 182 10.83 23.01 1.59
N PHE A 183 12.03 22.45 1.51
CA PHE A 183 12.83 22.02 2.64
C PHE A 183 14.12 22.83 2.70
N ALA A 184 14.47 23.33 3.89
CA ALA A 184 15.74 24.03 4.09
C ALA A 184 16.91 23.04 4.15
N SER A 185 18.11 23.48 3.77
CA SER A 185 19.33 22.67 3.92
C SER A 185 19.47 22.09 5.35
N GLY A 186 19.69 20.77 5.44
CA GLY A 186 19.81 20.01 6.69
C GLY A 186 18.48 19.55 7.30
N GLU A 187 17.34 20.05 6.83
CA GLU A 187 16.01 19.63 7.30
C GLU A 187 15.77 18.14 7.01
N ALA A 188 15.28 17.39 8.00
CA ALA A 188 14.97 15.98 7.85
C ALA A 188 13.65 15.81 7.07
N VAL A 189 13.72 15.06 5.97
CA VAL A 189 12.56 14.69 5.16
C VAL A 189 12.03 13.32 5.59
N ILE A 190 12.96 12.39 5.82
CA ILE A 190 12.68 11.06 6.36
C ILE A 190 13.58 10.84 7.57
N VAL A 191 13.03 10.26 8.63
CA VAL A 191 13.80 9.83 9.80
C VAL A 191 13.89 8.31 9.81
N ARG A 192 15.09 7.76 10.09
CA ARG A 192 15.29 6.31 10.23
C ARG A 192 14.35 5.75 11.29
N ASN A 193 13.85 4.53 11.04
CA ASN A 193 12.93 3.77 11.89
C ASN A 193 11.48 4.29 11.95
N ASP A 194 11.18 5.46 11.37
CA ASP A 194 9.79 5.90 11.23
C ASP A 194 9.02 4.98 10.28
N MET A 195 7.72 4.90 10.50
CA MET A 195 6.77 4.22 9.64
C MET A 195 6.22 5.24 8.65
N GLY A 196 6.91 5.36 7.51
CA GLY A 196 6.49 6.21 6.41
C GLY A 196 6.31 5.38 5.15
N SER A 197 5.19 5.59 4.45
CA SER A 197 4.88 4.92 3.18
C SER A 197 4.87 5.88 2.00
N SER A 198 5.14 7.17 2.21
CA SER A 198 5.27 8.15 1.12
C SER A 198 6.53 7.93 0.29
N LEU A 199 6.46 8.26 -0.98
CA LEU A 199 7.60 8.43 -1.87
C LEU A 199 7.86 9.92 -2.05
N PHE A 200 9.13 10.30 -2.10
CA PHE A 200 9.55 11.67 -2.36
C PHE A 200 10.22 11.74 -3.72
N ALA A 201 9.96 12.80 -4.48
CA ALA A 201 10.67 13.12 -5.72
C ALA A 201 11.34 14.48 -5.60
N ILE A 202 12.62 14.56 -6.00
CA ILE A 202 13.43 15.78 -5.90
C ILE A 202 13.18 16.63 -7.15
N LEU A 203 12.30 17.62 -7.03
CA LEU A 203 12.00 18.54 -8.13
C LEU A 203 13.16 19.51 -8.37
N GLN A 204 13.71 20.08 -7.30
CA GLN A 204 14.86 20.99 -7.32
C GLN A 204 15.75 20.75 -6.10
N GLY A 205 17.07 20.91 -6.27
CA GLY A 205 18.06 20.70 -5.22
C GLY A 205 18.53 19.25 -5.14
N SER A 206 18.90 18.80 -3.95
CA SER A 206 19.44 17.46 -3.71
C SER A 206 19.19 17.00 -2.28
N ALA A 207 19.20 15.68 -2.06
CA ALA A 207 19.00 15.06 -0.75
C ALA A 207 20.21 14.24 -0.34
N ALA A 208 20.51 14.18 0.96
CA ALA A 208 21.56 13.38 1.56
C ALA A 208 20.96 12.22 2.36
N VAL A 209 21.33 10.99 2.02
CA VAL A 209 20.91 9.77 2.70
C VAL A 209 21.99 9.33 3.69
N GLU A 210 21.66 9.25 4.97
CA GLU A 210 22.57 8.79 6.03
C GLU A 210 22.73 7.25 5.98
N VAL A 211 23.82 6.76 5.40
CA VAL A 211 24.01 5.32 5.16
C VAL A 211 24.52 4.57 6.38
N ASN A 212 25.20 5.24 7.31
CA ASN A 212 25.70 4.61 8.54
C ASN A 212 24.81 5.02 9.73
N ALA A 213 24.32 4.02 10.47
CA ALA A 213 23.50 4.26 11.67
C ALA A 213 24.29 4.75 12.88
N SER A 214 25.59 4.45 12.93
CA SER A 214 26.49 4.88 14.00
C SER A 214 27.21 6.20 13.66
N ASP A 215 27.23 6.60 12.39
CA ASP A 215 27.88 7.83 11.93
C ASP A 215 27.02 8.58 10.90
N PRO A 216 26.23 9.57 11.34
CA PRO A 216 25.37 10.38 10.47
C PRO A 216 26.13 11.20 9.41
N SER A 217 27.46 11.36 9.53
CA SER A 217 28.25 12.13 8.56
C SER A 217 28.50 11.38 7.26
N VAL A 218 28.34 10.05 7.27
CA VAL A 218 28.50 9.22 6.07
C VAL A 218 27.19 9.27 5.28
N THR A 219 27.17 10.11 4.25
CA THR A 219 25.98 10.31 3.42
C THR A 219 26.21 9.97 1.94
N VAL A 220 25.15 9.52 1.28
CA VAL A 220 25.07 9.43 -0.19
C VAL A 220 24.13 10.50 -0.71
N THR A 221 24.60 11.33 -1.64
CA THR A 221 23.80 12.38 -2.25
C THR A 221 22.92 11.82 -3.38
N LEU A 222 21.64 12.16 -3.34
CA LEU A 222 20.65 11.96 -4.39
C LEU A 222 20.48 13.29 -5.14
N PRO A 223 20.76 13.34 -6.45
CA PRO A 223 20.66 14.55 -7.24
C PRO A 223 19.20 14.92 -7.55
N GLN A 224 19.00 16.10 -8.13
CA GLN A 224 17.73 16.50 -8.72
C GLN A 224 17.21 15.42 -9.70
N GLY A 225 15.89 15.20 -9.67
CA GLY A 225 15.19 14.24 -10.53
C GLY A 225 15.12 12.82 -9.97
N ASP A 226 15.91 12.50 -8.95
CA ASP A 226 15.83 11.24 -8.23
C ASP A 226 14.60 11.18 -7.31
N ILE A 227 14.23 9.95 -6.95
CA ILE A 227 13.18 9.65 -5.97
C ILE A 227 13.78 9.04 -4.71
N PHE A 228 13.11 9.06 -3.58
CA PHE A 228 13.48 8.29 -2.39
C PHE A 228 12.29 7.92 -1.52
N GLY A 229 12.48 6.96 -0.60
CA GLY A 229 11.41 6.42 0.24
C GLY A 229 10.61 5.29 -0.41
N GLU A 230 10.94 4.90 -1.64
CA GLU A 230 10.33 3.81 -2.41
C GLU A 230 10.44 2.46 -1.70
N ILE A 231 11.54 2.18 -0.99
CA ILE A 231 11.72 0.92 -0.26
C ILE A 231 10.67 0.76 0.83
N GLY A 232 10.47 1.79 1.66
CA GLY A 232 9.45 1.78 2.72
C GLY A 232 8.04 1.74 2.15
N LEU A 233 7.79 2.44 1.03
CA LEU A 233 6.53 2.39 0.31
C LEU A 233 6.22 0.98 -0.20
N ILE A 234 7.19 0.28 -0.80
CA ILE A 234 6.96 -1.02 -1.43
C ILE A 234 6.89 -2.13 -0.39
N SER A 235 7.91 -2.20 0.47
CA SER A 235 7.97 -3.24 1.51
C SER A 235 6.87 -3.09 2.55
N GLY A 236 6.53 -1.84 2.92
CA GLY A 236 5.68 -1.53 4.07
C GLY A 236 6.47 -1.41 5.38
N ARG A 237 7.80 -1.57 5.34
CA ARG A 237 8.68 -1.52 6.52
C ARG A 237 9.08 -0.11 6.91
N ARG A 238 9.67 -0.03 8.11
CA ARG A 238 10.29 1.18 8.66
C ARG A 238 11.35 1.74 7.71
N ARG A 239 11.54 3.05 7.77
CA ARG A 239 12.53 3.77 6.96
C ARG A 239 13.94 3.30 7.33
N GLY A 240 14.67 2.72 6.38
CA GLY A 240 16.01 2.17 6.62
C GLY A 240 17.10 3.22 6.86
N ALA A 241 16.87 4.46 6.45
CA ALA A 241 17.81 5.57 6.58
C ALA A 241 17.09 6.88 6.82
N THR A 242 17.79 7.80 7.49
CA THR A 242 17.39 9.21 7.55
C THR A 242 17.78 9.86 6.24
N VAL A 243 16.90 10.71 5.70
CA VAL A 243 17.17 11.51 4.50
C VAL A 243 16.94 12.97 4.84
N ARG A 244 17.93 13.81 4.55
CA ARG A 244 17.90 15.25 4.77
C ARG A 244 18.01 15.98 3.44
N ALA A 245 17.46 17.18 3.36
CA ALA A 245 17.77 18.08 2.24
C ALA A 245 19.26 18.46 2.33
N ALA A 246 20.03 18.22 1.27
CA ALA A 246 21.46 18.56 1.24
C ALA A 246 21.65 20.08 1.05
N GLU A 247 20.74 20.70 0.31
CA GLU A 247 20.60 22.13 0.08
C GLU A 247 19.12 22.51 0.12
N ASP A 248 18.78 23.80 0.00
CA ASP A 248 17.39 24.22 -0.11
C ASP A 248 16.74 23.53 -1.32
N SER A 249 15.72 22.71 -1.05
CA SER A 249 15.19 21.76 -2.03
C SER A 249 13.68 21.83 -2.12
N ILE A 250 13.14 21.58 -3.31
CA ILE A 250 11.70 21.43 -3.53
C ILE A 250 11.41 19.96 -3.76
N LEU A 251 10.60 19.37 -2.90
CA LEU A 251 10.27 17.94 -2.95
C LEU A 251 8.77 17.75 -3.13
N ILE A 252 8.41 16.74 -3.93
CA ILE A 252 7.03 16.24 -4.02
C ILE A 252 6.93 15.04 -3.09
N GLU A 253 6.00 15.09 -2.14
CA GLU A 253 5.62 13.97 -1.29
C GLU A 253 4.36 13.31 -1.84
N ALA A 254 4.46 12.05 -2.24
CA ALA A 254 3.35 11.29 -2.78
C ALA A 254 2.98 10.13 -1.84
N PRO A 255 1.70 10.02 -1.41
CA PRO A 255 1.27 8.94 -0.54
C PRO A 255 1.28 7.60 -1.28
N ARG A 256 1.35 6.50 -0.52
CA ARG A 256 1.39 5.13 -1.07
C ARG A 256 0.27 4.84 -2.06
N SER A 257 -0.95 5.28 -1.77
CA SER A 257 -2.12 5.07 -2.64
C SER A 257 -1.92 5.71 -4.02
N ALA A 258 -1.46 6.97 -4.06
CA ALA A 258 -1.22 7.71 -5.30
C ALA A 258 -0.15 7.05 -6.15
N VAL A 259 0.96 6.62 -5.53
CA VAL A 259 2.06 5.94 -6.24
C VAL A 259 1.63 4.57 -6.75
N LEU A 260 0.93 3.76 -5.95
CA LEU A 260 0.44 2.45 -6.40
C LEU A 260 -0.56 2.58 -7.55
N LYS A 261 -1.46 3.58 -7.48
CA LYS A 261 -2.38 3.91 -8.57
C LYS A 261 -1.61 4.33 -9.82
N LEU A 262 -0.61 5.19 -9.69
CA LEU A 262 0.25 5.60 -10.81
C LEU A 262 1.02 4.42 -11.41
N MET A 263 1.58 3.53 -10.60
CA MET A 263 2.26 2.32 -11.10
C MET A 263 1.31 1.36 -11.82
N ALA A 264 0.05 1.29 -11.40
CA ALA A 264 -0.97 0.47 -12.05
C ALA A 264 -1.46 1.06 -13.37
N THR A 265 -1.46 2.39 -13.52
CA THR A 265 -1.93 3.07 -14.74
C THR A 265 -0.80 3.47 -15.70
N ALA A 266 0.46 3.51 -15.25
CA ALA A 266 1.62 3.91 -16.04
C ALA A 266 2.77 2.88 -15.91
N PRO A 267 2.84 1.87 -16.79
CA PRO A 267 3.86 0.81 -16.75
C PRO A 267 5.29 1.32 -16.85
N ALA A 268 5.53 2.42 -17.56
CA ALA A 268 6.84 3.06 -17.64
C ALA A 268 7.32 3.54 -16.26
N VAL A 269 6.44 4.18 -15.48
CA VAL A 269 6.71 4.59 -14.09
C VAL A 269 7.00 3.37 -13.22
N LYS A 270 6.17 2.32 -13.34
CA LYS A 270 6.38 1.06 -12.61
C LYS A 270 7.78 0.49 -12.85
N ARG A 271 8.20 0.37 -14.12
CA ARG A 271 9.53 -0.14 -14.50
C ARG A 271 10.66 0.69 -13.88
N ARG A 272 10.54 2.02 -13.89
CA ARG A 272 11.55 2.92 -13.31
C ARG A 272 11.62 2.79 -11.78
N ILE A 273 10.48 2.78 -11.09
CA ILE A 273 10.43 2.60 -9.63
C ILE A 273 10.97 1.22 -9.25
N ASP A 274 10.57 0.16 -9.96
CA ASP A 274 11.07 -1.20 -9.74
C ASP A 274 12.60 -1.26 -9.86
N ALA A 275 13.17 -0.64 -10.90
CA ALA A 275 14.61 -0.60 -11.12
C ALA A 275 15.36 0.14 -10.02
N VAL A 276 14.91 1.35 -9.63
CA VAL A 276 15.51 2.14 -8.54
C VAL A 276 15.43 1.38 -7.22
N THR A 277 14.30 0.73 -6.93
CA THR A 277 14.12 -0.07 -5.71
C THR A 277 15.09 -1.25 -5.67
N ALA A 278 15.18 -2.00 -6.77
CA ALA A 278 16.07 -3.15 -6.86
C ALA A 278 17.54 -2.75 -6.71
N GLU A 279 17.95 -1.68 -7.39
CA GLU A 279 19.31 -1.12 -7.28
C GLU A 279 19.66 -0.82 -5.83
N ARG A 280 18.78 -0.10 -5.12
CA ARG A 280 19.02 0.35 -3.75
C ARG A 280 18.96 -0.78 -2.73
N MET A 281 18.04 -1.74 -2.89
CA MET A 281 18.00 -2.92 -2.02
C MET A 281 19.28 -3.76 -2.16
N ILE A 282 19.75 -3.99 -3.40
CA ILE A 282 21.00 -4.72 -3.64
C ILE A 282 22.19 -3.97 -3.03
N LYS A 283 22.26 -2.64 -3.21
CA LYS A 283 23.27 -1.80 -2.55
C LYS A 283 23.20 -1.88 -1.03
N GLN A 284 22.00 -1.86 -0.45
CA GLN A 284 21.84 -1.88 1.00
C GLN A 284 22.25 -3.24 1.60
N ILE A 285 21.96 -4.34 0.91
CA ILE A 285 22.23 -5.69 1.38
C ILE A 285 23.71 -6.08 1.16
N PHE A 286 24.26 -5.77 -0.01
CA PHE A 286 25.58 -6.24 -0.43
C PHE A 286 26.65 -5.11 -0.50
N GLY A 287 26.29 -3.87 -0.20
CA GLY A 287 27.13 -2.70 -0.45
C GLY A 287 28.04 -2.31 0.69
N GLY A 288 29.26 -2.83 0.65
CA GLY A 288 30.44 -2.12 1.15
C GLY A 288 31.22 -1.41 0.03
N THR A 289 31.14 -1.91 -1.20
CA THR A 289 32.10 -1.53 -2.25
C THR A 289 31.60 -1.71 -3.70
N LEU A 290 30.36 -2.17 -3.93
CA LEU A 290 29.82 -2.43 -5.27
C LEU A 290 29.89 -1.19 -6.18
N SER A 291 30.49 -1.34 -7.35
CA SER A 291 30.56 -0.28 -8.35
C SER A 291 29.21 -0.14 -9.07
N LYS A 292 28.97 1.01 -9.72
CA LYS A 292 27.78 1.18 -10.58
C LYS A 292 27.73 0.12 -11.70
N ALA A 293 28.89 -0.33 -12.20
CA ALA A 293 28.97 -1.34 -13.25
C ALA A 293 28.53 -2.72 -12.72
N ASP A 294 28.99 -3.09 -11.52
CA ASP A 294 28.62 -4.37 -10.88
C ASP A 294 27.11 -4.46 -10.69
N ILE A 295 26.50 -3.38 -10.18
CA ILE A 295 25.08 -3.35 -9.91
C ILE A 295 24.28 -3.37 -11.21
N SER A 296 24.74 -2.68 -12.24
CA SER A 296 24.12 -2.72 -13.56
C SER A 296 24.16 -4.14 -14.15
N ALA A 297 25.26 -4.86 -13.98
CA ALA A 297 25.41 -6.24 -14.44
C ALA A 297 24.46 -7.20 -13.69
N ILE A 298 24.31 -7.02 -12.37
CA ILE A 298 23.37 -7.80 -11.56
C ILE A 298 21.93 -7.50 -12.01
N LEU A 299 21.54 -6.22 -12.04
CA LEU A 299 20.18 -5.79 -12.36
C LEU A 299 19.72 -6.23 -13.75
N ALA A 300 20.64 -6.27 -14.73
CA ALA A 300 20.33 -6.70 -16.09
C ALA A 300 19.82 -8.15 -16.17
N GLN A 301 20.17 -9.00 -15.19
CA GLN A 301 19.77 -10.41 -15.16
C GLN A 301 18.79 -10.74 -14.03
N CYS A 302 18.48 -9.76 -13.18
CA CYS A 302 17.47 -9.93 -12.14
C CYS A 302 16.08 -10.06 -12.74
N ARG A 303 15.22 -10.86 -12.10
CA ARG A 303 13.78 -10.86 -12.39
C ARG A 303 12.99 -10.62 -11.11
N LEU A 304 11.86 -9.94 -11.25
CA LEU A 304 10.85 -9.87 -10.21
C LEU A 304 9.95 -11.10 -10.31
N GLN A 305 9.74 -11.77 -9.18
CA GLN A 305 8.87 -12.94 -9.10
C GLN A 305 7.91 -12.80 -7.91
N SER A 306 6.63 -13.03 -8.16
CA SER A 306 5.58 -13.00 -7.14
C SER A 306 5.23 -14.42 -6.70
N PHE A 307 4.97 -14.58 -5.41
CA PHE A 307 4.58 -15.83 -4.76
C PHE A 307 3.33 -15.62 -3.93
N LYS A 308 2.40 -16.57 -3.97
CA LYS A 308 1.22 -16.57 -3.10
C LYS A 308 1.59 -17.07 -1.70
N ALA A 309 0.78 -16.72 -0.70
CA ALA A 309 0.94 -17.29 0.65
C ALA A 309 0.93 -18.84 0.57
N GLY A 310 1.87 -19.48 1.26
CA GLY A 310 2.10 -20.92 1.27
C GLY A 310 2.95 -21.48 0.11
N GLU A 311 3.24 -20.68 -0.92
CA GLU A 311 4.04 -21.09 -2.07
C GLU A 311 5.54 -21.20 -1.72
N CYS A 312 6.22 -22.24 -2.20
CA CYS A 312 7.65 -22.42 -1.94
C CYS A 312 8.49 -21.59 -2.92
N LEU A 313 9.43 -20.82 -2.37
CA LEU A 313 10.49 -20.17 -3.14
C LEU A 313 11.67 -21.13 -3.37
N ILE A 314 11.96 -21.95 -2.36
CA ILE A 314 13.06 -22.92 -2.33
C ILE A 314 12.52 -24.19 -1.69
N ARG A 315 12.87 -25.38 -2.20
CA ARG A 315 12.62 -26.65 -1.50
C ARG A 315 13.92 -27.26 -1.02
N GLU A 316 13.91 -27.82 0.18
CA GLU A 316 15.02 -28.59 0.73
C GLU A 316 15.44 -29.72 -0.23
N GLY A 317 16.74 -29.92 -0.39
CA GLY A 317 17.32 -30.97 -1.21
C GLY A 317 17.33 -30.69 -2.72
N GLU A 318 16.60 -29.69 -3.20
CA GLU A 318 16.73 -29.24 -4.60
C GLU A 318 18.12 -28.66 -4.85
N THR A 319 18.51 -28.60 -6.12
CA THR A 319 19.73 -27.93 -6.55
C THR A 319 19.39 -26.58 -7.16
N GLY A 320 20.15 -25.54 -6.80
CA GLY A 320 20.01 -24.21 -7.35
C GLY A 320 20.88 -23.19 -6.65
N TYR A 321 21.33 -22.20 -7.40
CA TYR A 321 22.21 -21.14 -6.90
C TYR A 321 21.51 -19.78 -6.78
N ASP A 322 20.26 -19.68 -7.25
CA ASP A 322 19.51 -18.43 -7.23
C ASP A 322 19.33 -17.90 -5.81
N ILE A 323 19.44 -16.59 -5.66
CA ILE A 323 19.24 -15.87 -4.41
C ILE A 323 17.98 -15.04 -4.53
N PHE A 324 17.18 -15.04 -3.47
CA PHE A 324 15.91 -14.35 -3.43
C PHE A 324 16.02 -13.21 -2.42
N VAL A 325 16.03 -11.97 -2.92
CA VAL A 325 15.93 -10.77 -2.09
C VAL A 325 14.44 -10.45 -1.91
N ILE A 326 13.96 -10.48 -0.66
CA ILE A 326 12.55 -10.27 -0.36
C ILE A 326 12.26 -8.76 -0.47
N ARG A 327 11.50 -8.37 -1.49
CA ARG A 327 11.17 -6.97 -1.77
C ARG A 327 9.91 -6.51 -1.02
N SER A 328 8.92 -7.39 -0.93
CA SER A 328 7.67 -7.18 -0.20
C SER A 328 7.18 -8.50 0.38
N GLY A 329 6.52 -8.44 1.54
CA GLY A 329 6.03 -9.61 2.26
C GLY A 329 7.11 -10.27 3.10
N SER A 330 6.88 -11.54 3.46
CA SER A 330 7.79 -12.31 4.30
C SER A 330 7.75 -13.79 3.98
N VAL A 331 8.85 -14.48 4.26
CA VAL A 331 8.99 -15.93 4.09
C VAL A 331 9.37 -16.59 5.41
N VAL A 332 9.10 -17.88 5.52
CA VAL A 332 9.56 -18.73 6.61
C VAL A 332 10.51 -19.80 6.05
N ALA A 333 11.60 -20.05 6.76
CA ALA A 333 12.53 -21.13 6.46
C ALA A 333 12.25 -22.30 7.39
N GLU A 334 12.05 -23.48 6.82
CA GLU A 334 11.63 -24.71 7.49
C GLU A 334 12.54 -25.87 7.04
N LYS A 335 12.81 -26.83 7.92
CA LYS A 335 13.56 -28.03 7.58
C LYS A 335 12.81 -29.29 7.96
N THR A 336 12.89 -30.31 7.12
CA THR A 336 12.26 -31.60 7.38
C THR A 336 13.14 -32.43 8.31
N ILE A 337 12.74 -32.57 9.57
CA ILE A 337 13.49 -33.32 10.57
C ILE A 337 12.62 -34.47 11.07
N ALA A 338 13.07 -35.72 10.83
CA ALA A 338 12.33 -36.94 11.20
C ALA A 338 10.87 -36.98 10.68
N GLY A 339 10.63 -36.42 9.49
CA GLY A 339 9.32 -36.40 8.84
C GLY A 339 8.37 -35.30 9.30
N LYS A 340 8.82 -34.37 10.16
CA LYS A 340 8.09 -33.15 10.53
C LYS A 340 8.80 -31.92 9.96
N GLU A 341 8.03 -30.94 9.49
CA GLU A 341 8.57 -29.61 9.15
C GLU A 341 8.87 -28.86 10.46
N VAL A 342 10.09 -28.36 10.60
CA VAL A 342 10.57 -27.60 11.77
C VAL A 342 10.90 -26.20 11.33
N PHE A 343 10.25 -25.20 11.95
CA PHE A 343 10.54 -23.79 11.74
C PHE A 343 11.96 -23.44 12.17
N LEU A 344 12.74 -22.85 11.26
CA LEU A 344 14.09 -22.37 11.53
C LEU A 344 14.11 -20.86 11.78
N SER A 345 13.54 -20.09 10.85
CA SER A 345 13.58 -18.63 10.92
C SER A 345 12.49 -17.96 10.08
N TYR A 346 12.14 -16.75 10.49
CA TYR A 346 11.29 -15.83 9.73
C TYR A 346 12.19 -14.83 9.02
N VAL A 347 11.95 -14.60 7.72
CA VAL A 347 12.74 -13.70 6.89
C VAL A 347 11.83 -12.65 6.24
N PRO A 348 11.90 -11.39 6.69
CA PRO A 348 11.05 -10.31 6.17
C PRO A 348 11.61 -9.62 4.92
N ALA A 349 10.84 -8.69 4.36
CA ALA A 349 11.31 -7.78 3.32
C ALA A 349 12.54 -6.96 3.75
N GLY A 350 13.43 -6.71 2.79
CA GLY A 350 14.75 -6.12 3.00
C GLY A 350 15.85 -7.15 3.32
N SER A 351 15.49 -8.42 3.54
CA SER A 351 16.42 -9.53 3.74
C SER A 351 16.48 -10.46 2.51
N TYR A 352 17.35 -11.47 2.55
CA TYR A 352 17.49 -12.44 1.46
C TYR A 352 17.67 -13.89 1.95
N VAL A 353 17.43 -14.83 1.04
CA VAL A 353 17.54 -16.28 1.24
C VAL A 353 18.15 -16.98 0.02
N GLY A 354 18.67 -18.19 0.23
CA GLY A 354 19.23 -19.06 -0.82
C GLY A 354 20.76 -19.03 -0.91
N GLU A 355 21.40 -18.21 -0.09
CA GLU A 355 22.84 -17.96 -0.08
C GLU A 355 23.68 -19.17 0.34
N MET A 356 23.14 -20.06 1.18
CA MET A 356 23.86 -21.25 1.65
C MET A 356 24.22 -22.20 0.51
N ALA A 357 23.36 -22.31 -0.50
CA ALA A 357 23.57 -23.19 -1.64
C ALA A 357 24.80 -22.78 -2.49
N LEU A 358 25.26 -21.54 -2.38
CA LEU A 358 26.50 -21.08 -3.02
C LEU A 358 27.74 -21.79 -2.47
N PHE A 359 27.66 -22.33 -1.24
CA PHE A 359 28.77 -22.97 -0.53
C PHE A 359 28.55 -24.47 -0.27
N ASP A 360 27.40 -25.01 -0.67
CA ASP A 360 26.99 -26.40 -0.44
C ASP A 360 26.72 -27.13 -1.77
N ASP A 361 27.57 -26.91 -2.78
CA ASP A 361 27.48 -27.51 -4.12
C ASP A 361 26.09 -27.34 -4.78
N GLY A 362 25.43 -26.22 -4.49
CA GLY A 362 24.10 -25.89 -5.00
C GLY A 362 22.94 -26.55 -4.25
N HIS A 363 23.19 -27.36 -3.22
CA HIS A 363 22.11 -28.01 -2.47
C HIS A 363 21.39 -27.04 -1.55
N ARG A 364 20.06 -27.04 -1.64
CA ARG A 364 19.20 -26.24 -0.75
C ARG A 364 19.10 -26.92 0.62
N SER A 365 19.55 -26.22 1.66
CA SER A 365 19.64 -26.75 3.03
C SER A 365 18.31 -26.78 3.80
N ALA A 366 17.30 -26.05 3.32
CA ALA A 366 15.99 -25.88 3.94
C ALA A 366 14.94 -25.50 2.87
N THR A 367 13.68 -25.74 3.18
CA THR A 367 12.54 -25.23 2.42
C THR A 367 12.28 -23.79 2.83
N VAL A 368 12.02 -22.91 1.87
CA VAL A 368 11.61 -21.53 2.13
C VAL A 368 10.24 -21.28 1.50
N ARG A 369 9.28 -20.87 2.32
CA ARG A 369 7.87 -20.72 1.97
C ARG A 369 7.40 -19.30 2.20
N ALA A 370 6.60 -18.78 1.28
CA ALA A 370 5.96 -17.49 1.43
C ALA A 370 4.97 -17.54 2.61
N ALA A 371 5.22 -16.78 3.68
CA ALA A 371 4.29 -16.69 4.81
C ALA A 371 3.02 -15.97 4.36
N VAL A 372 3.19 -14.96 3.52
CA VAL A 372 2.14 -14.13 2.91
C VAL A 372 2.44 -13.89 1.44
N ALA A 373 1.66 -13.07 0.74
CA ALA A 373 1.98 -12.71 -0.64
C ALA A 373 3.35 -12.01 -0.69
N VAL A 374 4.29 -12.60 -1.43
CA VAL A 374 5.69 -12.15 -1.51
C VAL A 374 6.01 -11.70 -2.92
N GLU A 375 6.75 -10.61 -3.02
CA GLU A 375 7.48 -10.28 -4.24
C GLU A 375 8.97 -10.31 -3.94
N ALA A 376 9.73 -11.06 -4.73
CA ALA A 376 11.17 -11.21 -4.58
C ALA A 376 11.92 -10.78 -5.83
N ILE A 377 13.08 -10.17 -5.64
CA ILE A 377 14.07 -9.96 -6.69
C ILE A 377 14.92 -11.23 -6.71
N VAL A 378 14.84 -11.98 -7.81
CA VAL A 378 15.62 -13.20 -8.01
C VAL A 378 16.93 -12.82 -8.69
N LEU A 379 18.04 -13.00 -7.98
CA LEU A 379 19.39 -12.86 -8.49
C LEU A 379 19.84 -14.23 -9.02
N PRO A 380 20.17 -14.35 -10.32
CA PRO A 380 20.72 -15.59 -10.86
C PRO A 380 22.02 -15.95 -10.16
N GLY A 381 22.13 -17.21 -9.73
CA GLY A 381 23.27 -17.65 -8.92
C GLY A 381 24.63 -17.55 -9.62
N ASP A 382 24.68 -17.79 -10.93
CA ASP A 382 25.93 -17.69 -11.71
C ASP A 382 26.49 -16.26 -11.72
N THR A 383 25.60 -15.28 -11.89
CA THR A 383 25.92 -13.85 -11.88
C THR A 383 26.41 -13.43 -10.50
N PHE A 384 25.75 -13.91 -9.44
CA PHE A 384 26.17 -13.60 -8.08
C PHE A 384 27.48 -14.28 -7.70
N ARG A 385 27.73 -15.53 -8.12
CA ARG A 385 29.02 -16.20 -7.89
C ARG A 385 30.17 -15.47 -8.57
N THR A 386 29.98 -15.08 -9.84
CA THR A 386 30.96 -14.26 -10.58
C THR A 386 31.28 -12.97 -9.80
N LEU A 387 30.26 -12.31 -9.26
CA LEU A 387 30.44 -11.14 -8.41
C LEU A 387 31.23 -11.43 -7.14
N LEU A 388 30.95 -12.54 -6.46
CA LEU A 388 31.66 -12.94 -5.23
C LEU A 388 33.15 -13.24 -5.50
N ASP A 389 33.45 -13.85 -6.65
CA ASP A 389 34.82 -14.12 -7.08
C ASP A 389 35.61 -12.82 -7.31
N ASP A 390 34.98 -11.81 -7.92
CA ASP A 390 35.59 -10.51 -8.17
C ASP A 390 35.67 -9.63 -6.91
N ARG A 391 34.83 -9.88 -5.89
CA ARG A 391 34.63 -9.01 -4.71
C ARG A 391 34.81 -9.76 -3.38
N PRO A 392 36.06 -9.98 -2.91
CA PRO A 392 36.34 -10.74 -1.69
C PRO A 392 35.74 -10.17 -0.40
N ASP A 393 35.48 -8.87 -0.35
CA ASP A 393 34.86 -8.21 0.79
C ASP A 393 33.37 -8.57 0.94
N ILE A 394 32.65 -8.66 -0.19
CA ILE A 394 31.25 -9.09 -0.21
C ILE A 394 31.16 -10.58 0.12
N LEU A 395 32.06 -11.39 -0.45
CA LEU A 395 32.16 -12.82 -0.14
C LEU A 395 32.30 -13.07 1.37
N ARG A 396 33.14 -12.30 2.06
CA ARG A 396 33.32 -12.42 3.51
C ARG A 396 32.02 -12.13 4.27
N ASN A 397 31.32 -11.05 3.94
CA ASN A 397 30.05 -10.70 4.58
C ASN A 397 28.99 -11.80 4.37
N VAL A 398 28.90 -12.35 3.16
CA VAL A 398 27.98 -13.46 2.86
C VAL A 398 28.38 -14.72 3.62
N GLN A 399 29.68 -15.04 3.72
CA GLN A 399 30.18 -16.17 4.49
C GLN A 399 29.88 -16.06 5.98
N GLU A 400 30.02 -14.88 6.57
CA GLU A 400 29.68 -14.62 7.98
C GLU A 400 28.18 -14.86 8.24
N GLN A 401 27.31 -14.40 7.33
CA GLN A 401 25.87 -14.67 7.44
C GLN A 401 25.54 -16.16 7.28
N VAL A 402 26.14 -16.85 6.32
CA VAL A 402 26.00 -18.30 6.13
C VAL A 402 26.43 -19.05 7.39
N TYR A 403 27.56 -18.66 7.96
CA TYR A 403 28.09 -19.28 9.18
C TYR A 403 27.13 -19.10 10.37
N SER A 404 26.61 -17.89 10.57
CA SER A 404 25.61 -17.60 11.61
C SER A 404 24.35 -18.46 11.44
N ARG A 405 23.81 -18.54 10.21
CA ARG A 405 22.62 -19.37 9.92
C ARG A 405 22.88 -20.86 10.11
N ARG A 406 24.07 -21.34 9.74
CA ARG A 406 24.49 -22.74 9.99
C ARG A 406 24.57 -23.06 11.47
N GLN A 407 25.08 -22.15 12.30
CA GLN A 407 25.08 -22.36 13.76
C GLN A 407 23.66 -22.48 14.31
N VAL A 408 22.75 -21.59 13.91
CA VAL A 408 21.34 -21.65 14.36
C VAL A 408 20.68 -22.95 13.92
N ASN A 409 20.81 -23.31 12.64
CA ASN A 409 20.25 -24.55 12.11
C ASN A 409 20.84 -25.79 12.80
N GLY A 410 22.17 -25.81 12.99
CA GLY A 410 22.88 -26.89 13.65
C GLY A 410 22.52 -27.01 15.14
N PHE A 411 22.28 -25.89 15.83
CA PHE A 411 21.80 -25.87 17.21
C PHE A 411 20.40 -26.49 17.33
N ILE A 412 19.48 -26.09 16.45
CA ILE A 412 18.12 -26.65 16.38
C ILE A 412 18.17 -28.16 16.09
N GLU A 413 19.04 -28.59 15.15
CA GLU A 413 19.25 -30.01 14.84
C GLU A 413 19.87 -30.80 15.99
N ALA A 414 20.84 -30.23 16.71
CA ALA A 414 21.56 -30.89 17.80
C ALA A 414 20.69 -31.09 19.06
N GLN A 415 19.75 -30.18 19.35
CA GLN A 415 18.86 -30.30 20.50
C GLN A 415 17.82 -31.44 20.38
N LYS A 416 17.74 -32.10 19.21
CA LYS A 416 16.84 -33.21 18.89
C LYS A 416 16.95 -34.44 19.81
N SER A 417 18.13 -34.72 20.39
CA SER A 417 18.35 -35.91 21.22
C SER A 417 18.07 -35.69 22.72
N SER A 418 18.13 -34.44 23.21
CA SER A 418 17.93 -34.13 24.63
C SER A 418 16.57 -33.49 24.95
N PHE A 419 15.86 -32.94 23.96
CA PHE A 419 14.62 -32.18 24.17
C PHE A 419 13.56 -32.38 23.06
N GLY A 420 13.24 -33.63 22.72
CA GLY A 420 12.26 -33.93 21.66
C GLY A 420 10.91 -33.21 21.80
N SER A 421 10.48 -32.83 23.01
CA SER A 421 9.24 -32.07 23.24
C SER A 421 9.38 -30.56 23.09
N VAL A 422 10.55 -29.96 23.33
CA VAL A 422 10.72 -28.49 23.34
C VAL A 422 10.97 -27.95 21.94
N ALA A 423 11.73 -28.66 21.11
CA ALA A 423 11.91 -28.28 19.70
C ALA A 423 10.61 -28.43 18.90
N ASP A 424 9.85 -29.51 19.16
CA ASP A 424 8.50 -29.69 18.59
C ASP A 424 7.56 -28.55 19.04
N MET A 425 7.63 -28.15 20.33
CA MET A 425 6.86 -27.02 20.86
C MET A 425 7.29 -25.67 20.27
N TYR A 426 8.59 -25.47 20.01
CA TYR A 426 9.11 -24.25 19.38
C TYR A 426 8.55 -24.08 17.97
N SER A 427 8.65 -25.13 17.14
CA SER A 427 8.13 -25.10 15.78
C SER A 427 6.64 -24.84 15.80
N SER A 428 5.88 -25.58 16.62
CA SER A 428 4.44 -25.45 16.62
C SER A 428 3.94 -24.12 17.17
N VAL A 429 4.66 -23.49 18.11
CA VAL A 429 4.38 -22.10 18.54
C VAL A 429 4.65 -21.11 17.41
N ALA A 430 5.77 -21.24 16.71
CA ALA A 430 6.10 -20.37 15.59
C ALA A 430 5.09 -20.52 14.44
N ASP A 431 4.74 -21.75 14.08
CA ASP A 431 3.72 -22.07 13.06
C ASP A 431 2.37 -21.48 13.46
N PHE A 432 1.96 -21.65 14.73
CA PHE A 432 0.75 -21.05 15.26
C PHE A 432 0.74 -19.53 15.10
N LEU A 433 1.83 -18.84 15.46
CA LEU A 433 1.92 -17.38 15.32
C LEU A 433 1.84 -16.95 13.85
N VAL A 434 2.51 -17.66 12.94
CA VAL A 434 2.45 -17.39 11.50
C VAL A 434 1.04 -17.61 10.96
N GLU A 435 0.38 -18.70 11.31
CA GLU A 435 -1.03 -18.96 10.97
C GLU A 435 -1.96 -17.88 11.52
N GLN A 436 -1.67 -17.39 12.72
CA GLN A 436 -2.35 -16.25 13.30
C GLN A 436 -1.87 -14.93 12.71
N GLY A 437 -1.26 -14.89 11.51
CA GLY A 437 -0.90 -13.66 10.80
C GLY A 437 0.01 -12.70 11.57
N ILE A 438 0.72 -13.21 12.58
CA ILE A 438 1.58 -12.42 13.46
C ILE A 438 2.85 -12.01 12.69
N GLY A 439 3.24 -12.76 11.66
CA GLY A 439 4.32 -12.40 10.73
C GLY A 439 4.06 -11.16 9.85
N GLU A 440 2.82 -10.70 9.67
CA GLU A 440 2.56 -9.41 9.00
C GLU A 440 2.30 -8.28 9.98
N ALA A 441 2.14 -8.57 11.27
CA ALA A 441 1.85 -7.55 12.26
C ALA A 441 3.07 -6.66 12.47
N THR A 442 2.94 -5.34 12.54
CA THR A 442 4.07 -4.53 13.03
C THR A 442 4.05 -4.45 14.56
N ASP A 443 2.86 -4.61 15.13
CA ASP A 443 2.63 -4.59 16.55
C ASP A 443 1.36 -5.40 16.86
N ALA A 444 1.54 -6.57 17.48
CA ALA A 444 0.46 -7.46 17.88
C ALA A 444 0.33 -7.52 19.41
N LEU A 445 -0.91 -7.54 19.91
CA LEU A 445 -1.20 -7.88 21.29
C LEU A 445 -1.12 -9.41 21.45
N LEU A 446 -0.32 -9.87 22.40
CA LEU A 446 -0.27 -11.27 22.87
C LEU A 446 -0.61 -11.31 24.36
N ILE A 447 -1.15 -12.43 24.80
CA ILE A 447 -1.45 -12.69 26.21
C ILE A 447 -0.76 -13.98 26.64
N ASP A 448 0.06 -13.90 27.69
CA ASP A 448 0.67 -15.05 28.35
C ASP A 448 -0.35 -15.70 29.31
N GLU A 449 -0.87 -16.85 28.93
CA GLU A 449 -1.85 -17.62 29.70
C GLU A 449 -1.27 -18.21 31.00
N THR A 450 0.05 -18.23 31.20
CA THR A 450 0.63 -18.58 32.51
C THR A 450 0.46 -17.47 33.54
N LEU A 451 0.32 -16.23 33.08
CA LEU A 451 0.15 -15.03 33.92
C LEU A 451 -1.29 -14.50 33.89
N CYS A 452 -2.07 -14.85 32.86
CA CYS A 452 -3.44 -14.39 32.70
C CYS A 452 -4.36 -15.01 33.77
N ILE A 453 -5.15 -14.15 34.43
CA ILE A 453 -6.14 -14.58 35.43
C ILE A 453 -7.58 -14.41 34.93
N GLY A 454 -7.78 -14.14 33.63
CA GLY A 454 -9.12 -14.01 33.03
C GLY A 454 -10.00 -12.89 33.63
N CYS A 455 -9.40 -11.78 34.08
CA CYS A 455 -10.11 -10.71 34.78
C CYS A 455 -10.79 -9.67 33.87
N ASP A 456 -10.61 -9.74 32.55
CA ASP A 456 -11.19 -8.83 31.53
C ASP A 456 -10.90 -7.33 31.72
N HIS A 457 -9.90 -6.99 32.55
CA HIS A 457 -9.47 -5.60 32.72
C HIS A 457 -8.91 -5.01 31.41
N CYS A 458 -8.32 -5.84 30.55
CA CYS A 458 -7.81 -5.40 29.25
C CYS A 458 -8.94 -4.89 28.33
N GLU A 459 -10.09 -5.55 28.31
CA GLU A 459 -11.27 -5.14 27.55
C GLU A 459 -12.02 -3.99 28.22
N THR A 460 -12.22 -4.10 29.54
CA THR A 460 -12.90 -3.06 30.33
C THR A 460 -12.18 -1.71 30.19
N ALA A 461 -10.85 -1.70 30.31
CA ALA A 461 -10.06 -0.49 30.12
C ALA A 461 -10.06 0.00 28.66
N CYS A 462 -10.07 -0.92 27.69
CA CYS A 462 -10.17 -0.56 26.27
C CYS A 462 -11.48 0.18 25.99
N ALA A 463 -12.62 -0.39 26.41
CA ALA A 463 -13.92 0.23 26.25
C ALA A 463 -14.01 1.58 26.98
N GLU A 464 -13.53 1.67 28.23
CA GLU A 464 -13.56 2.93 28.97
C GLU A 464 -12.73 4.04 28.29
N THR A 465 -11.61 3.67 27.68
CA THR A 465 -10.75 4.60 26.93
C THR A 465 -11.39 5.05 25.61
N HIS A 466 -12.23 4.21 25.01
CA HIS A 466 -12.78 4.40 23.67
C HIS A 466 -14.31 4.49 23.68
N ASP A 467 -14.83 5.42 24.49
CA ASP A 467 -16.24 5.83 24.54
C ASP A 467 -17.25 4.69 24.81
N GLY A 468 -16.80 3.59 25.41
CA GLY A 468 -17.62 2.41 25.71
C GLY A 468 -17.59 1.33 24.64
N ILE A 469 -16.76 1.44 23.60
CA ILE A 469 -16.58 0.36 22.61
C ILE A 469 -15.25 -0.33 22.86
N SER A 470 -15.26 -1.61 23.25
CA SER A 470 -14.03 -2.39 23.28
C SER A 470 -13.53 -2.63 21.86
N ARG A 471 -12.24 -2.38 21.65
CA ARG A 471 -11.54 -2.59 20.36
C ARG A 471 -10.68 -3.86 20.38
N LEU A 472 -10.96 -4.71 21.36
CA LEU A 472 -10.29 -5.94 21.75
C LEU A 472 -11.37 -6.92 22.19
N ASP A 473 -11.22 -8.18 21.80
CA ASP A 473 -11.96 -9.30 22.36
C ASP A 473 -10.93 -10.36 22.78
N ARG A 474 -10.81 -10.59 24.10
CA ARG A 474 -9.85 -11.53 24.69
C ARG A 474 -10.29 -12.97 24.46
N GLU A 475 -11.58 -13.27 24.40
CA GLU A 475 -12.02 -14.67 24.33
C GLU A 475 -12.11 -15.21 22.91
N ALA A 476 -12.46 -14.38 21.93
CA ALA A 476 -12.57 -14.79 20.54
C ALA A 476 -11.24 -15.17 19.87
N GLY A 477 -10.12 -14.95 20.56
CA GLY A 477 -8.77 -15.30 20.09
C GLY A 477 -8.48 -16.80 20.07
N ARG A 478 -7.30 -17.16 19.54
CA ARG A 478 -6.80 -18.54 19.59
C ARG A 478 -5.66 -18.65 20.60
N THR A 479 -5.59 -19.80 21.27
CA THR A 479 -4.49 -20.13 22.19
C THR A 479 -3.73 -21.33 21.67
N TYR A 480 -2.41 -21.26 21.74
CA TYR A 480 -1.54 -22.42 21.59
C TYR A 480 -0.42 -22.37 22.62
N ALA A 481 -0.16 -23.51 23.28
CA ALA A 481 0.68 -23.58 24.48
C ALA A 481 0.23 -22.55 25.53
N HIS A 482 1.09 -21.59 25.89
CA HIS A 482 0.78 -20.51 26.82
C HIS A 482 0.53 -19.17 26.11
N ILE A 483 0.54 -19.13 24.78
CA ILE A 483 0.40 -17.89 24.03
C ILE A 483 -1.01 -17.80 23.48
N HIS A 484 -1.70 -16.74 23.87
CA HIS A 484 -3.00 -16.39 23.35
C HIS A 484 -2.92 -15.16 22.45
N VAL A 485 -3.50 -15.28 21.25
CA VAL A 485 -3.62 -14.19 20.26
C VAL A 485 -5.07 -13.71 20.27
N PRO A 486 -5.39 -12.62 21.01
CA PRO A 486 -6.73 -12.09 21.07
C PRO A 486 -7.16 -11.43 19.76
N THR A 487 -8.46 -11.20 19.61
CA THR A 487 -9.00 -10.46 18.46
C THR A 487 -8.73 -8.97 18.66
N SER A 488 -7.63 -8.49 18.10
CA SER A 488 -7.25 -7.07 18.09
C SER A 488 -6.45 -6.69 16.85
N CYS A 489 -6.44 -5.39 16.51
CA CYS A 489 -5.70 -4.92 15.35
C CYS A 489 -4.20 -5.22 15.48
N ARG A 490 -3.64 -5.80 14.42
CA ARG A 490 -2.22 -6.18 14.30
C ARG A 490 -1.35 -5.08 13.68
N HIS A 491 -1.97 -3.96 13.29
CA HIS A 491 -1.34 -2.85 12.58
C HIS A 491 -0.42 -3.34 11.45
N CYS A 492 -0.95 -4.15 10.53
CA CYS A 492 -0.14 -4.92 9.58
C CYS A 492 0.88 -4.07 8.83
N GLU A 493 2.01 -4.64 8.44
CA GLU A 493 3.02 -4.03 7.58
C GLU A 493 2.38 -3.51 6.28
N ASN A 494 1.45 -4.29 5.72
CA ASN A 494 0.65 -3.96 4.55
C ASN A 494 -0.86 -3.97 4.88
N PRO A 495 -1.44 -2.89 5.44
CA PRO A 495 -2.83 -2.88 5.87
C PRO A 495 -3.80 -2.93 4.67
N GLN A 496 -4.45 -4.08 4.48
CA GLN A 496 -5.46 -4.23 3.40
C GLN A 496 -6.67 -3.32 3.63
N CYS A 497 -7.01 -3.07 4.89
CA CYS A 497 -8.08 -2.14 5.26
C CYS A 497 -7.83 -0.71 4.78
N MET A 498 -6.56 -0.26 4.78
CA MET A 498 -6.16 1.07 4.31
C MET A 498 -6.30 1.20 2.80
N LYS A 499 -5.81 0.20 2.04
CA LYS A 499 -5.83 0.19 0.57
C LYS A 499 -7.25 0.30 0.00
N GLU A 500 -8.21 -0.30 0.69
CA GLU A 500 -9.58 -0.46 0.22
C GLU A 500 -10.55 0.53 0.89
N CYS A 501 -10.04 1.63 1.46
CA CYS A 501 -10.84 2.68 2.08
C CYS A 501 -11.20 3.77 1.05
N PRO A 502 -12.43 3.82 0.51
CA PRO A 502 -12.78 4.77 -0.54
C PRO A 502 -12.62 6.25 -0.15
N PRO A 503 -12.95 6.70 1.08
CA PRO A 503 -12.73 8.09 1.49
C PRO A 503 -11.29 8.37 1.95
N ASN A 504 -10.39 7.38 1.92
CA ASN A 504 -9.05 7.47 2.49
C ASN A 504 -9.01 7.84 3.98
N ALA A 505 -10.00 7.36 4.75
CA ALA A 505 -10.13 7.62 6.19
C ALA A 505 -9.19 6.80 7.09
N ILE A 506 -8.37 5.93 6.51
CA ILE A 506 -7.49 5.03 7.27
C ILE A 506 -6.06 5.44 6.96
N HIS A 507 -5.29 5.73 8.00
CA HIS A 507 -3.95 6.30 7.88
C HIS A 507 -2.96 5.47 8.69
N ARG A 508 -1.67 5.72 8.45
CA ARG A 508 -0.58 5.13 9.24
C ARG A 508 0.28 6.25 9.83
N ALA A 509 0.48 6.23 11.14
CA ALA A 509 1.37 7.15 11.85
C ALA A 509 2.83 6.64 11.85
N PRO A 510 3.81 7.53 12.14
CA PRO A 510 5.24 7.19 12.15
C PRO A 510 5.66 6.11 13.14
N ASP A 511 4.89 5.87 14.20
CA ASP A 511 5.14 4.76 15.14
C ASP A 511 4.71 3.39 14.58
N GLY A 512 3.90 3.37 13.51
CA GLY A 512 3.37 2.17 12.85
C GLY A 512 1.88 1.99 13.04
N GLU A 513 1.26 2.83 13.85
CA GLU A 513 -0.16 2.81 14.15
C GLU A 513 -0.99 3.04 12.89
N VAL A 514 -1.68 2.00 12.44
CA VAL A 514 -2.81 2.17 11.53
C VAL A 514 -3.98 2.74 12.33
N PHE A 515 -4.66 3.80 11.89
CA PHE A 515 -5.78 4.43 12.59
C PHE A 515 -6.88 4.87 11.63
N ILE A 516 -8.07 5.18 12.16
CA ILE A 516 -9.22 5.65 11.38
C ILE A 516 -9.55 7.07 11.84
N ASP A 517 -9.70 8.01 10.91
CA ASP A 517 -10.09 9.38 11.21
C ASP A 517 -11.60 9.63 11.02
N GLU A 518 -12.01 10.88 11.22
CA GLU A 518 -13.39 11.35 11.13
C GLU A 518 -13.99 11.37 9.70
N THR A 519 -13.18 11.17 8.66
CA THR A 519 -13.66 11.11 7.26
C THR A 519 -14.34 9.76 6.94
N CYS A 520 -14.40 8.84 7.90
CA CYS A 520 -15.03 7.53 7.75
C CYS A 520 -16.53 7.63 7.47
N ILE A 521 -16.94 7.17 6.29
CA ILE A 521 -18.35 7.18 5.83
C ILE A 521 -19.13 5.89 6.16
N GLY A 522 -18.52 4.94 6.87
CA GLY A 522 -19.24 3.74 7.30
C GLY A 522 -19.50 2.66 6.24
N CYS A 523 -18.78 2.64 5.12
CA CYS A 523 -19.06 1.70 4.00
C CYS A 523 -18.74 0.21 4.28
N GLY A 524 -17.99 -0.09 5.35
CA GLY A 524 -17.60 -1.44 5.75
C GLY A 524 -16.63 -2.16 4.81
N ALA A 525 -16.01 -1.48 3.85
CA ALA A 525 -15.00 -2.10 2.97
C ALA A 525 -13.79 -2.61 3.77
N CYS A 526 -13.31 -1.81 4.71
CA CYS A 526 -12.21 -2.19 5.61
C CYS A 526 -12.54 -3.43 6.45
N GLN A 527 -13.77 -3.57 6.94
CA GLN A 527 -14.22 -4.74 7.69
C GLN A 527 -14.16 -6.01 6.84
N ARG A 528 -14.68 -5.98 5.62
CA ARG A 528 -14.68 -7.15 4.72
C ARG A 528 -13.28 -7.57 4.28
N ASN A 529 -12.37 -6.60 4.16
CA ASN A 529 -11.02 -6.83 3.66
C ASN A 529 -9.99 -7.06 4.76
N CYS A 530 -10.39 -7.02 6.03
CA CYS A 530 -9.50 -7.40 7.13
C CYS A 530 -9.39 -8.93 7.18
N PRO A 531 -8.22 -9.53 6.90
CA PRO A 531 -8.06 -10.99 6.91
C PRO A 531 -8.24 -11.62 8.30
N TYR A 532 -8.25 -10.77 9.35
CA TYR A 532 -8.26 -11.20 10.75
C TYR A 532 -9.58 -10.87 11.45
N GLY A 533 -10.53 -10.23 10.77
CA GLY A 533 -11.86 -9.93 11.33
C GLY A 533 -11.87 -8.92 12.50
N VAL A 534 -10.81 -8.12 12.68
CA VAL A 534 -10.63 -7.26 13.87
C VAL A 534 -11.27 -5.86 13.75
N ILE A 535 -11.92 -5.56 12.63
CA ILE A 535 -12.59 -4.27 12.39
C ILE A 535 -14.09 -4.47 12.56
N GLN A 536 -14.69 -3.68 13.45
CA GLN A 536 -16.10 -3.74 13.79
C GLN A 536 -16.84 -2.52 13.22
N MET A 537 -18.12 -2.68 12.91
CA MET A 537 -18.97 -1.60 12.42
C MET A 537 -19.97 -1.21 13.51
N GLU A 538 -19.61 -0.18 14.26
CA GLU A 538 -20.30 0.22 15.46
C GLU A 538 -21.06 1.53 15.27
N THR A 539 -22.18 1.65 15.97
CA THR A 539 -22.86 2.93 16.11
C THR A 539 -22.22 3.66 17.28
N PRO A 540 -21.69 4.89 17.12
CA PRO A 540 -21.08 5.62 18.22
C PRO A 540 -22.05 5.72 19.42
N PRO A 541 -21.71 5.12 20.58
CA PRO A 541 -22.58 5.12 21.74
C PRO A 541 -22.70 6.54 22.32
N PRO A 542 -23.76 6.81 23.09
CA PRO A 542 -23.84 8.06 23.84
C PRO A 542 -22.74 8.10 24.91
N LYS A 543 -22.19 9.30 25.14
CA LYS A 543 -21.14 9.50 26.16
C LYS A 543 -21.62 9.06 27.53
N LYS A 544 -20.83 8.21 28.19
CA LYS A 544 -21.08 7.76 29.55
C LYS A 544 -20.86 8.90 30.55
N PRO A 545 -21.60 8.95 31.68
CA PRO A 545 -21.23 9.78 32.83
C PRO A 545 -19.84 9.40 33.35
N GLY A 546 -19.08 10.37 33.86
CA GLY A 546 -17.74 10.11 34.39
C GLY A 546 -17.74 9.19 35.61
N LEU A 547 -16.60 8.54 35.87
CA LEU A 547 -16.43 7.52 36.92
C LEU A 547 -16.93 7.96 38.31
N VAL A 548 -16.68 9.22 38.69
CA VAL A 548 -17.15 9.78 39.98
C VAL A 548 -18.67 9.85 40.05
N SER A 549 -19.33 10.17 38.94
CA SER A 549 -20.80 10.26 38.87
C SER A 549 -21.45 8.88 38.99
N TRP A 550 -20.82 7.86 38.41
CA TRP A 550 -21.26 6.47 38.58
C TRP A 550 -21.04 6.00 40.02
N LEU A 551 -19.83 6.21 40.57
CA LEU A 551 -19.46 5.73 41.90
C LEU A 551 -20.30 6.37 43.02
N LEU A 552 -20.53 7.68 42.95
CA LEU A 552 -21.23 8.41 44.02
C LEU A 552 -22.76 8.43 43.86
N PHE A 553 -23.27 8.36 42.63
CA PHE A 553 -24.69 8.59 42.36
C PHE A 553 -25.37 7.46 41.56
N GLY A 554 -24.63 6.40 41.19
CA GLY A 554 -25.17 5.31 40.37
C GLY A 554 -25.65 5.76 38.98
N MET A 555 -25.15 6.90 38.49
CA MET A 555 -25.60 7.46 37.21
C MET A 555 -24.89 6.78 36.04
N GLY A 556 -25.68 6.13 35.18
CA GLY A 556 -25.18 5.50 33.96
C GLY A 556 -24.62 4.08 34.16
N PRO A 557 -24.05 3.49 33.10
CA PRO A 557 -23.46 2.17 33.18
C PRO A 557 -22.10 2.24 33.87
N GLY A 558 -21.69 1.15 34.51
CA GLY A 558 -20.37 1.04 35.16
C GLY A 558 -19.20 1.06 34.17
N PRO A 559 -17.96 0.92 34.65
CA PRO A 559 -16.77 0.90 33.82
C PRO A 559 -16.84 -0.13 32.68
N GLY A 560 -16.27 0.20 31.53
CA GLY A 560 -16.24 -0.70 30.36
C GLY A 560 -17.40 -0.50 29.39
N GLN A 561 -17.71 -1.54 28.62
CA GLN A 561 -18.71 -1.47 27.55
C GLN A 561 -20.13 -1.42 28.13
N PRO A 562 -20.93 -0.39 27.78
CA PRO A 562 -22.29 -0.29 28.28
C PRO A 562 -23.17 -1.38 27.67
N PRO A 563 -24.18 -1.89 28.42
CA PRO A 563 -25.09 -2.90 27.89
C PRO A 563 -25.97 -2.29 26.79
N ASP A 564 -26.31 -3.10 25.78
CA ASP A 564 -27.14 -2.68 24.64
C ASP A 564 -28.44 -2.00 25.07
N SER A 565 -29.08 -2.50 26.12
CA SER A 565 -30.32 -1.94 26.67
C SER A 565 -30.17 -0.49 27.15
N TRP A 566 -28.99 -0.10 27.65
CA TRP A 566 -28.71 1.28 28.04
C TRP A 566 -28.50 2.16 26.82
N ILE A 567 -27.77 1.66 25.82
CA ILE A 567 -27.53 2.36 24.54
C ILE A 567 -28.87 2.63 23.83
N GLU A 568 -29.72 1.61 23.72
CA GLU A 568 -31.05 1.71 23.10
C GLU A 568 -31.93 2.72 23.83
N LYS A 569 -31.94 2.69 25.17
CA LYS A 569 -32.70 3.64 25.98
C LYS A 569 -32.20 5.07 25.82
N ALA A 570 -30.89 5.27 25.71
CA ALA A 570 -30.27 6.59 25.58
C ALA A 570 -30.41 7.18 24.16
N LEU A 571 -30.42 6.34 23.12
CA LEU A 571 -30.61 6.77 21.73
C LEU A 571 -32.09 6.87 21.30
N GLY A 572 -33.00 6.27 22.05
CA GLY A 572 -34.43 6.22 21.74
C GLY A 572 -34.78 5.21 20.63
N SER A 573 -36.04 4.80 20.57
CA SER A 573 -36.55 3.82 19.60
C SER A 573 -36.44 4.34 18.16
N GLY A 574 -35.33 4.02 17.48
CA GLY A 574 -35.03 4.44 16.09
C GLY A 574 -33.68 5.15 15.93
N GLY A 575 -33.16 5.80 16.98
CA GLY A 575 -31.96 6.65 16.89
C GLY A 575 -30.66 5.92 16.56
N ALA A 576 -30.59 4.60 16.83
CA ALA A 576 -29.44 3.77 16.44
C ALA A 576 -29.48 3.33 14.97
N LYS A 577 -30.66 3.27 14.34
CA LYS A 577 -30.82 2.90 12.92
C LYS A 577 -30.57 4.07 11.96
N ASP A 578 -30.77 5.30 12.44
CA ASP A 578 -30.57 6.52 11.64
C ASP A 578 -29.13 7.04 11.65
N LYS A 579 -28.27 6.53 12.56
CA LYS A 579 -26.86 6.89 12.62
C LYS A 579 -26.02 6.01 11.71
N VAL A 580 -25.15 6.63 10.93
CA VAL A 580 -24.15 5.94 10.11
C VAL A 580 -23.19 5.20 11.04
N LYS A 581 -23.09 3.87 10.88
CA LYS A 581 -22.10 3.06 11.59
C LYS A 581 -20.69 3.49 11.18
N GLN A 582 -19.79 3.59 12.15
CA GLN A 582 -18.38 3.88 11.90
C GLN A 582 -17.55 2.62 12.09
N ALA A 583 -16.47 2.52 11.32
CA ALA A 583 -15.51 1.45 11.50
C ALA A 583 -14.70 1.71 12.77
N VAL A 584 -14.59 0.71 13.64
CA VAL A 584 -13.82 0.76 14.88
C VAL A 584 -12.83 -0.39 14.89
N LYS A 585 -11.61 -0.09 15.33
CA LYS A 585 -10.51 -1.06 15.49
C LYS A 585 -9.50 -0.50 16.48
N CYS A 586 -8.66 -1.36 17.07
CA CYS A 586 -7.58 -0.88 17.92
C CYS A 586 -6.67 0.11 17.14
N ASP A 587 -6.34 1.20 17.81
CA ASP A 587 -5.52 2.35 17.37
C ASP A 587 -4.39 2.58 18.39
N MET A 588 -4.00 1.52 19.10
CA MET A 588 -2.99 1.57 20.18
C MET A 588 -3.23 2.65 21.25
N CYS A 589 -4.48 3.07 21.44
CA CYS A 589 -4.86 4.18 22.32
C CYS A 589 -4.15 5.49 21.95
N ARG A 590 -4.13 5.81 20.66
CA ARG A 590 -3.63 7.07 20.12
C ARG A 590 -4.16 8.28 20.90
N GLY A 591 -3.25 9.18 21.26
CA GLY A 591 -3.58 10.40 22.01
C GLY A 591 -3.87 10.17 23.49
N VAL A 592 -3.69 8.95 24.01
CA VAL A 592 -3.83 8.62 25.43
C VAL A 592 -2.45 8.50 26.07
N ASP A 593 -2.20 9.29 27.11
CA ASP A 593 -0.95 9.24 27.86
C ASP A 593 -0.73 7.85 28.49
N GLY A 594 0.49 7.34 28.35
CA GLY A 594 0.89 6.03 28.87
C GLY A 594 0.68 4.84 27.91
N GLY A 595 0.23 5.06 26.66
CA GLY A 595 0.19 4.03 25.61
C GLY A 595 -1.08 3.16 25.57
N PRO A 596 -1.00 1.85 25.26
CA PRO A 596 -2.16 0.96 25.20
C PRO A 596 -2.79 0.66 26.56
N ALA A 597 -4.08 0.98 26.71
CA ALA A 597 -4.83 0.75 27.95
C ALA A 597 -4.93 -0.73 28.34
N CYS A 598 -5.04 -1.64 27.35
CA CYS A 598 -5.14 -3.07 27.59
C CYS A 598 -3.90 -3.67 28.28
N VAL A 599 -2.71 -3.13 27.97
CA VAL A 599 -1.44 -3.52 28.60
C VAL A 599 -1.33 -2.92 29.99
N ARG A 600 -1.59 -1.60 30.14
CA ARG A 600 -1.50 -0.92 31.44
C ARG A 600 -2.48 -1.47 32.48
N ALA A 601 -3.66 -1.89 32.05
CA ALA A 601 -4.70 -2.41 32.94
C ALA A 601 -4.47 -3.87 33.35
N CYS A 602 -3.49 -4.57 32.75
CA CYS A 602 -3.20 -5.95 33.07
C CYS A 602 -2.48 -6.03 34.43
N PRO A 603 -3.10 -6.60 35.48
CA PRO A 603 -2.52 -6.58 36.83
C PRO A 603 -1.32 -7.52 36.99
N THR A 604 -1.19 -8.52 36.11
CA THR A 604 -0.13 -9.53 36.15
C THR A 604 0.96 -9.30 35.11
N GLY A 605 0.78 -8.33 34.22
CA GLY A 605 1.68 -8.12 33.07
C GLY A 605 1.55 -9.18 31.96
N ALA A 606 0.49 -10.00 31.97
CA ALA A 606 0.24 -11.02 30.96
C ALA A 606 0.02 -10.47 29.54
N ALA A 607 -0.63 -9.30 29.43
CA ALA A 607 -0.92 -8.67 28.14
C ALA A 607 0.24 -7.79 27.68
N ILE A 608 0.81 -8.11 26.51
CA ILE A 608 2.01 -7.45 25.98
C ILE A 608 1.84 -7.16 24.50
N ARG A 609 2.43 -6.06 24.04
CA ARG A 609 2.48 -5.70 22.62
C ARG A 609 3.89 -5.94 22.07
N VAL A 610 3.98 -6.64 20.95
CA VAL A 610 5.22 -7.24 20.47
C VAL A 610 5.36 -7.07 18.96
N SER A 611 6.61 -6.88 18.52
CA SER A 611 6.99 -6.82 17.11
C SER A 611 7.37 -8.20 16.56
N PRO A 612 7.38 -8.39 15.22
CA PRO A 612 7.80 -9.65 14.61
C PRO A 612 9.12 -10.25 15.04
N GLU A 613 10.07 -9.39 15.33
CA GLU A 613 11.43 -9.78 15.62
C GLU A 613 11.57 -10.21 17.09
N ASP A 614 10.60 -9.86 17.94
CA ASP A 614 10.63 -10.13 19.38
C ASP A 614 9.72 -11.29 19.83
N TYR A 615 8.93 -11.87 18.93
CA TYR A 615 8.00 -12.97 19.28
C TYR A 615 8.69 -14.15 19.98
N LEU A 616 9.89 -14.52 19.53
CA LEU A 616 10.64 -15.65 20.08
C LEU A 616 11.25 -15.37 21.47
N LYS A 617 11.51 -14.10 21.78
CA LYS A 617 11.95 -13.68 23.11
C LYS A 617 10.81 -13.86 24.12
N VAL A 618 9.60 -13.53 23.68
CA VAL A 618 8.38 -13.53 24.47
C VAL A 618 7.88 -14.95 24.78
N SER A 619 8.09 -15.91 23.88
CA SER A 619 7.80 -17.33 24.11
C SER A 619 8.74 -18.01 25.12
N GLY A 620 9.51 -17.25 25.91
CA GLY A 620 10.36 -17.75 27.00
C GLY A 620 11.71 -18.34 26.57
N MET A 621 12.13 -18.18 25.30
CA MET A 621 13.31 -18.88 24.76
C MET A 621 14.54 -17.99 24.53
N GLY A 622 14.39 -16.67 24.67
CA GLY A 622 15.53 -15.73 24.71
C GLY A 622 16.29 -15.69 26.05
N ARG A 623 15.78 -16.36 27.10
CA ARG A 623 16.44 -16.43 28.42
C ARG A 623 17.50 -17.52 28.55
N ALA A 624 17.69 -18.35 27.52
CA ALA A 624 18.68 -19.43 27.55
C ALA A 624 20.08 -18.99 27.07
N THR A 625 20.24 -17.73 26.66
CA THR A 625 21.50 -17.19 26.10
C THR A 625 22.17 -16.12 26.97
N ASP A 626 21.67 -15.87 28.19
CA ASP A 626 22.32 -15.00 29.17
C ASP A 626 23.06 -15.81 30.25
#